data_AF-A0A558G7P6-F1
#
_entry.id   AF-A0A558G7P6-F1
#
_cell.length_a   1.000
_cell.length_b   1.000
_cell.length_c   1.000
_cell.angle_alpha   90.00
_cell.angle_beta   90.00
_cell.angle_gamma   90.00
#
_symmetry.space_group_name_H-M   'P 1'
#
loop_
_entity.id
_entity.type
_entity.pdbx_description
1 polymer ?
#
loop_
_entity_poly.entity_id
_entity_poly.type
_entity_poly.pdbx_seq_one_letter_code
_entity_poly.pdbx_strand_id
1 'polypeptide(L)'
;MLSGCVARGGEPAGTPEATATSVPPVPTPRFSYDDPSVDAPGDPLAVAFNSRERFRDAGWLVDDFEDERRWETFAGRYAVEEDVVYCGSQSLRLEATPADERVWIYRTFEDGIDLSGADLSLAVNLETPDTEGITVRLAAPDYDNTLLLGRHIWRAGWQRLDLGPRRVTGSPDLTNVTEISIQLYTGGGTAARFYVDSLRAKPRADAGKVMITFDDNTRSQYDTAYPILESHGFPGVVGVIPWTVGSSHRIPRDGMDEMVDAGWDMVSHPQRSDSFRDLSPVDQRASIRESKAWLVENGFERGADFIIWPYGRYDESALDAASDYHYLGFVTVGGPTGAISDPQIVGRTDGDDVKKAKQALDFAAQYDQLAVLMYHDVTGKGSSVSPAAFAETMDYVDELGLDVVTASSYWESVRDAV
;
A
#
# COMPACT_ATOMS: atom_id res chain seq x y z
N MET A 1 83.62 -25.73 -13.24
CA MET A 1 84.02 -25.62 -11.82
C MET A 1 82.72 -25.40 -11.04
N LEU A 2 82.29 -26.35 -10.17
CA LEU A 2 82.45 -26.27 -8.70
C LEU A 2 82.05 -24.90 -8.16
N SER A 3 81.17 -24.66 -7.20
CA SER A 3 80.40 -25.35 -6.15
C SER A 3 79.45 -24.22 -5.65
N GLY A 4 78.38 -24.36 -4.89
CA GLY A 4 77.88 -25.37 -3.99
C GLY A 4 76.69 -24.75 -3.24
N CYS A 5 75.80 -25.62 -2.75
CA CYS A 5 74.58 -25.34 -2.02
C CYS A 5 74.80 -24.55 -0.71
N VAL A 6 73.78 -23.79 -0.25
CA VAL A 6 73.07 -24.03 1.02
C VAL A 6 71.64 -23.48 0.90
N ALA A 7 70.66 -24.33 1.24
CA ALA A 7 69.23 -24.06 1.29
C ALA A 7 68.81 -23.38 2.60
N ARG A 8 67.70 -22.63 2.57
CA ARG A 8 66.48 -22.94 3.35
C ARG A 8 65.43 -21.83 3.24
N GLY A 9 64.20 -22.25 2.96
CA GLY A 9 62.99 -21.68 3.57
C GLY A 9 62.08 -20.91 2.62
N GLY A 10 61.03 -21.58 2.11
CA GLY A 10 59.85 -20.92 1.56
C GLY A 10 59.14 -21.73 0.46
N GLU A 11 58.27 -22.66 0.84
CA GLU A 11 57.17 -23.18 0.01
C GLU A 11 55.86 -23.02 0.81
N PRO A 12 54.67 -23.00 0.16
CA PRO A 12 54.35 -22.44 -1.15
C PRO A 12 53.24 -21.38 -1.07
N ALA A 13 53.10 -20.62 -2.15
CA ALA A 13 52.07 -19.62 -2.36
C ALA A 13 50.67 -20.23 -2.22
N GLY A 14 49.90 -19.68 -1.28
CA GLY A 14 48.45 -19.85 -1.22
C GLY A 14 47.77 -19.11 -2.36
N THR A 15 46.71 -19.72 -2.86
CA THR A 15 45.66 -19.17 -3.73
C THR A 15 45.25 -17.77 -3.26
N PRO A 16 45.04 -16.77 -4.15
CA PRO A 16 44.42 -15.53 -3.72
C PRO A 16 42.95 -15.81 -3.40
N GLU A 17 42.63 -15.83 -2.11
CA GLU A 17 41.27 -15.70 -1.59
C GLU A 17 40.66 -14.40 -2.10
N ALA A 18 39.44 -14.49 -2.63
CA ALA A 18 38.60 -13.35 -2.91
C ALA A 18 38.40 -12.58 -1.60
N THR A 19 38.98 -11.37 -1.53
CA THR A 19 38.66 -10.43 -0.47
C THR A 19 37.20 -10.02 -0.63
N ALA A 20 36.33 -10.68 0.14
CA ALA A 20 35.02 -10.16 0.47
C ALA A 20 35.24 -8.78 1.11
N THR A 21 34.92 -7.73 0.37
CA THR A 21 34.76 -6.39 0.94
C THR A 21 33.55 -6.48 1.86
N SER A 22 33.81 -6.64 3.15
CA SER A 22 32.83 -6.50 4.21
C SER A 22 32.24 -5.10 4.11
N VAL A 23 31.01 -5.00 3.59
CA VAL A 23 30.19 -3.80 3.76
C VAL A 23 30.13 -3.54 5.27
N PRO A 24 30.56 -2.37 5.77
CA PRO A 24 30.36 -2.05 7.17
C PRO A 24 28.86 -2.06 7.45
N PRO A 25 28.38 -2.64 8.56
CA PRO A 25 26.97 -2.56 8.89
C PRO A 25 26.57 -1.08 8.89
N VAL A 26 25.57 -0.76 8.06
CA VAL A 26 24.93 0.55 8.06
C VAL A 26 24.53 0.85 9.50
N PRO A 27 24.89 2.03 10.06
CA PRO A 27 24.44 2.39 11.39
C PRO A 27 22.91 2.34 11.41
N THR A 28 22.35 1.41 12.17
CA THR A 28 20.93 1.46 12.54
C THR A 28 20.63 2.86 13.05
N PRO A 29 19.66 3.60 12.48
CA PRO A 29 19.20 4.85 13.04
C PRO A 29 18.83 4.62 14.51
N ARG A 30 19.40 5.45 15.40
CA ARG A 30 19.04 5.45 16.82
C ARG A 30 17.66 6.06 16.99
N PHE A 31 16.62 5.28 16.75
CA PHE A 31 15.37 5.45 17.47
C PHE A 31 15.30 4.34 18.51
N SER A 32 15.49 4.75 19.76
CA SER A 32 15.25 3.93 20.94
C SER A 32 13.76 3.58 20.94
N TYR A 33 13.43 2.33 20.63
CA TYR A 33 12.08 1.75 20.72
C TYR A 33 11.54 1.65 22.17
N ASP A 34 12.24 2.23 23.14
CA ASP A 34 11.79 2.33 24.53
C ASP A 34 11.09 3.67 24.79
N ASP A 35 10.02 3.98 24.03
CA ASP A 35 9.03 4.96 24.48
C ASP A 35 7.76 4.25 24.97
N PRO A 36 7.62 4.03 26.30
CA PRO A 36 6.44 3.44 26.90
C PRO A 36 5.23 4.42 26.93
N SER A 37 5.15 5.38 26.00
CA SER A 37 4.05 6.35 25.88
C SER A 37 3.30 6.35 24.54
N VAL A 38 3.50 5.34 23.69
CA VAL A 38 2.55 5.02 22.58
C VAL A 38 1.41 4.11 23.09
N ASP A 39 1.02 4.29 24.34
CA ASP A 39 -0.24 3.80 24.89
C ASP A 39 -1.30 4.86 24.59
N ALA A 40 -2.38 4.52 23.88
CA ALA A 40 -3.63 5.24 24.12
C ALA A 40 -3.94 5.03 25.62
N PRO A 41 -3.96 6.06 26.47
CA PRO A 41 -4.04 5.85 27.91
C PRO A 41 -5.40 5.22 28.26
N GLY A 42 -5.40 3.90 28.48
CA GLY A 42 -6.49 3.14 29.09
C GLY A 42 -7.77 2.94 28.27
N ASP A 43 -7.78 3.18 26.96
CA ASP A 43 -8.96 2.86 26.13
C ASP A 43 -8.98 1.37 25.76
N PRO A 44 -9.96 0.57 26.21
CA PRO A 44 -10.02 -0.86 25.92
C PRO A 44 -10.23 -1.19 24.44
N LEU A 45 -10.57 -0.21 23.59
CA LEU A 45 -10.74 -0.40 22.15
C LEU A 45 -9.47 -0.10 21.35
N ALA A 46 -8.41 0.46 21.96
CA ALA A 46 -7.19 0.77 21.24
C ALA A 46 -6.47 -0.52 20.78
N VAL A 47 -5.82 -0.45 19.62
CA VAL A 47 -4.94 -1.54 19.17
C VAL A 47 -3.64 -1.55 19.98
N ALA A 48 -2.97 -2.70 20.05
CA ALA A 48 -1.81 -2.88 20.91
C ALA A 48 -0.56 -2.07 20.47
N PHE A 49 -0.52 -1.61 19.21
CA PHE A 49 0.56 -0.78 18.68
C PHE A 49 0.10 -0.05 17.41
N ASN A 50 0.77 1.05 17.09
CA ASN A 50 0.58 1.78 15.84
C ASN A 50 1.21 1.00 14.66
N SER A 51 0.38 0.50 13.74
CA SER A 51 0.84 -0.27 12.59
C SER A 51 1.64 0.55 11.57
N ARG A 52 1.34 1.84 11.40
CA ARG A 52 2.09 2.72 10.49
C ARG A 52 3.53 2.88 10.96
N GLU A 53 3.75 3.08 12.25
CA GLU A 53 5.10 3.18 12.82
C GLU A 53 5.86 1.85 12.74
N ARG A 54 5.18 0.72 13.00
CA ARG A 54 5.83 -0.60 12.93
C ARG A 54 6.29 -0.97 11.52
N PHE A 55 5.47 -0.67 10.51
CA PHE A 55 5.77 -0.99 9.11
C PHE A 55 6.59 0.10 8.40
N ARG A 56 6.86 1.22 9.08
CA ARG A 56 7.47 2.43 8.53
C ARG A 56 8.78 2.18 7.80
N ASP A 57 9.62 1.26 8.28
CA ASP A 57 10.94 0.97 7.73
C ASP A 57 11.07 -0.47 7.23
N ALA A 58 9.95 -1.07 6.80
CA ALA A 58 9.94 -2.43 6.26
C ALA A 58 10.86 -2.59 5.05
N GLY A 59 11.53 -3.75 4.94
CA GLY A 59 12.40 -4.10 3.82
C GLY A 59 13.81 -3.53 3.91
N TRP A 60 14.44 -3.29 2.77
CA TRP A 60 15.76 -2.68 2.65
C TRP A 60 15.73 -1.37 1.87
N LEU A 61 16.71 -0.51 2.14
CA LEU A 61 16.84 0.80 1.52
C LEU A 61 17.42 0.67 0.10
N VAL A 62 16.78 1.34 -0.86
CA VAL A 62 17.26 1.54 -2.24
C VAL A 62 17.90 2.92 -2.38
N ASP A 63 17.27 3.95 -1.80
CA ASP A 63 17.77 5.32 -1.75
C ASP A 63 17.19 6.04 -0.51
N ASP A 64 18.04 6.69 0.27
CA ASP A 64 17.68 7.55 1.42
C ASP A 64 17.58 9.03 1.05
N PHE A 65 17.89 9.40 -0.19
CA PHE A 65 17.91 10.78 -0.68
C PHE A 65 18.93 11.70 0.02
N GLU A 66 19.91 11.13 0.73
CA GLU A 66 21.00 11.87 1.40
C GLU A 66 22.11 12.32 0.42
N ASP A 67 22.08 11.86 -0.83
CA ASP A 67 23.02 12.24 -1.90
C ASP A 67 22.23 12.63 -3.16
N GLU A 68 21.82 13.89 -3.22
CA GLU A 68 20.97 14.46 -4.27
C GLU A 68 21.62 14.43 -5.66
N ARG A 69 22.95 14.29 -5.71
CA ARG A 69 23.75 14.20 -6.94
C ARG A 69 23.52 12.90 -7.71
N ARG A 70 22.86 11.91 -7.10
CA ARG A 70 22.46 10.66 -7.77
C ARG A 70 21.21 10.81 -8.63
N TRP A 71 20.51 11.92 -8.48
CA TRP A 71 19.26 12.20 -9.18
C TRP A 71 19.47 13.29 -10.23
N GLU A 72 18.83 13.11 -11.38
CA GLU A 72 18.79 14.08 -12.46
C GLU A 72 17.34 14.52 -12.71
N THR A 73 17.15 15.72 -13.28
CA THR A 73 15.81 16.24 -13.59
C THR A 73 15.54 16.10 -15.08
N PHE A 74 14.45 15.43 -15.44
CA PHE A 74 13.93 15.44 -16.81
C PHE A 74 13.00 16.64 -17.05
N ALA A 75 12.14 16.95 -16.09
CA ALA A 75 11.20 18.07 -16.16
C ALA A 75 10.86 18.60 -14.75
N GLY A 76 10.45 19.87 -14.66
CA GLY A 76 10.23 20.55 -13.39
C GLY A 76 11.55 20.85 -12.68
N ARG A 77 11.56 20.78 -11.34
CA ARG A 77 12.77 20.96 -10.52
C ARG A 77 12.66 20.19 -9.22
N TYR A 78 13.80 19.89 -8.60
CA TYR A 78 13.88 19.48 -7.21
C TYR A 78 14.84 20.36 -6.41
N ALA A 79 14.74 20.31 -5.09
CA ALA A 79 15.68 20.92 -4.15
C ALA A 79 15.83 20.01 -2.93
N VAL A 80 16.99 20.07 -2.28
CA VAL A 80 17.20 19.51 -0.95
C VAL A 80 16.35 20.27 0.07
N GLU A 81 15.74 19.55 0.99
CA GLU A 81 14.95 20.09 2.10
C GLU A 81 15.43 19.50 3.43
N GLU A 82 15.67 20.34 4.42
CA GLU A 82 16.21 19.97 5.74
C GLU A 82 15.15 20.07 6.85
N ASP A 83 14.05 20.80 6.63
CA ASP A 83 13.00 21.01 7.63
C ASP A 83 11.80 20.04 7.47
N VAL A 84 11.59 19.51 6.26
CA VAL A 84 10.52 18.54 5.95
C VAL A 84 11.17 17.22 5.56
N VAL A 85 11.48 16.41 6.57
CA VAL A 85 12.25 15.16 6.43
C VAL A 85 11.42 14.00 6.94
N TYR A 86 11.49 12.85 6.25
CA TYR A 86 10.86 11.61 6.74
C TYR A 86 11.84 10.86 7.65
N CYS A 87 13.08 10.71 7.19
CA CYS A 87 14.18 10.13 7.97
C CYS A 87 15.53 10.71 7.54
N GLY A 88 16.56 10.58 8.37
CA GLY A 88 17.88 11.09 8.03
C GLY A 88 18.03 12.59 8.28
N SER A 89 18.79 13.27 7.42
CA SER A 89 19.09 14.70 7.52
C SER A 89 18.41 15.56 6.47
N GLN A 90 17.94 14.97 5.36
CA GLN A 90 17.27 15.69 4.30
C GLN A 90 16.25 14.84 3.53
N SER A 91 15.35 15.51 2.81
CA SER A 91 14.51 14.91 1.77
C SER A 91 14.67 15.66 0.44
N LEU A 92 14.09 15.13 -0.65
CA LEU A 92 13.97 15.88 -1.89
C LEU A 92 12.57 16.49 -2.03
N ARG A 93 12.52 17.82 -2.15
CA ARG A 93 11.33 18.59 -2.51
C ARG A 93 11.24 18.72 -4.03
N LEU A 94 10.19 18.17 -4.64
CA LEU A 94 9.92 18.22 -6.07
C LEU A 94 8.82 19.26 -6.35
N GLU A 95 9.02 20.07 -7.40
CA GLU A 95 8.08 21.14 -7.75
C GLU A 95 7.79 21.24 -9.25
N ALA A 96 6.51 21.40 -9.57
CA ALA A 96 6.01 21.85 -10.87
C ALA A 96 5.29 23.20 -10.68
N THR A 97 5.63 24.20 -11.50
CA THR A 97 4.85 25.45 -11.60
C THR A 97 3.60 25.21 -12.45
N PRO A 98 2.63 26.15 -12.47
CA PRO A 98 1.50 26.07 -13.40
C PRO A 98 1.90 26.07 -14.89
N ALA A 99 3.13 26.47 -15.24
CA ALA A 99 3.64 26.40 -16.61
C ALA A 99 4.22 25.01 -16.95
N ASP A 100 4.55 24.20 -15.94
CA ASP A 100 5.08 22.86 -16.10
C ASP A 100 3.92 21.87 -16.23
N GLU A 101 4.03 20.92 -17.16
CA GLU A 101 3.04 19.82 -17.28
C GLU A 101 3.28 18.71 -16.25
N ARG A 102 4.48 18.67 -15.66
CA ARG A 102 4.93 17.64 -14.72
C ARG A 102 6.20 18.06 -14.00
N VAL A 103 6.50 17.34 -12.92
CA VAL A 103 7.85 17.22 -12.37
C VAL A 103 8.29 15.76 -12.45
N TRP A 104 9.53 15.53 -12.86
CA TRP A 104 10.10 14.21 -13.14
C TRP A 104 11.59 14.22 -12.84
N ILE A 105 12.00 13.43 -11.85
CA ILE A 105 13.40 13.12 -11.58
C ILE A 105 13.70 11.65 -11.84
N TYR A 106 14.95 11.31 -12.13
CA TYR A 106 15.37 9.94 -12.34
C TYR A 106 16.77 9.67 -11.80
N ARG A 107 17.04 8.40 -11.53
CA ARG A 107 18.35 7.87 -11.16
C ARG A 107 18.65 6.68 -12.06
N THR A 108 19.85 6.65 -12.63
CA THR A 108 20.34 5.56 -13.48
C THR A 108 21.25 4.60 -12.70
N PHE A 109 21.30 3.36 -13.16
CA PHE A 109 22.12 2.28 -12.61
C PHE A 109 22.92 1.66 -13.76
N GLU A 110 24.22 1.99 -13.84
CA GLU A 110 25.10 1.60 -14.96
C GLU A 110 25.14 0.08 -15.19
N ASP A 111 25.22 -0.69 -14.11
CA ASP A 111 25.22 -2.16 -14.13
C ASP A 111 23.82 -2.77 -13.95
N GLY A 112 22.78 -1.94 -13.86
CA GLY A 112 21.44 -2.33 -13.47
C GLY A 112 21.30 -2.77 -12.01
N ILE A 113 20.07 -2.94 -11.56
CA ILE A 113 19.74 -3.56 -10.26
C ILE A 113 18.64 -4.61 -10.43
N ASP A 114 18.70 -5.67 -9.63
CA ASP A 114 17.68 -6.72 -9.59
C ASP A 114 16.56 -6.33 -8.62
N LEU A 115 15.36 -6.13 -9.18
CA LEU A 115 14.11 -5.89 -8.45
C LEU A 115 13.05 -6.95 -8.78
N SER A 116 13.44 -8.07 -9.40
CA SER A 116 12.52 -9.12 -9.87
C SER A 116 11.75 -9.79 -8.74
N GLY A 117 12.37 -9.94 -7.57
CA GLY A 117 11.76 -10.49 -6.35
C GLY A 117 11.25 -9.44 -5.37
N ALA A 118 11.14 -8.17 -5.79
CA ALA A 118 10.84 -7.06 -4.89
C ALA A 118 9.59 -6.27 -5.25
N ASP A 119 8.90 -5.78 -4.22
CA ASP A 119 7.96 -4.68 -4.26
C ASP A 119 8.62 -3.40 -3.75
N LEU A 120 8.27 -2.25 -4.32
CA LEU A 120 8.81 -0.96 -3.90
C LEU A 120 7.83 -0.19 -3.01
N SER A 121 8.38 0.57 -2.07
CA SER A 121 7.64 1.61 -1.36
C SER A 121 8.44 2.92 -1.30
N LEU A 122 7.75 4.04 -1.26
CA LEU A 122 8.35 5.38 -1.23
C LEU A 122 7.70 6.22 -0.14
N ALA A 123 8.48 6.87 0.71
CA ALA A 123 7.90 7.89 1.60
C ALA A 123 7.58 9.14 0.78
N VAL A 124 6.35 9.63 0.89
CA VAL A 124 5.87 10.79 0.15
C VAL A 124 5.08 11.71 1.07
N ASN A 125 5.30 13.01 0.93
CA ASN A 125 4.46 14.05 1.53
C ASN A 125 3.98 15.02 0.44
N LEU A 126 2.69 15.02 0.13
CA LEU A 126 2.09 15.92 -0.86
C LEU A 126 1.65 17.23 -0.20
N GLU A 127 2.22 18.36 -0.61
CA GLU A 127 1.85 19.67 -0.07
C GLU A 127 0.77 20.35 -0.90
N THR A 128 0.88 20.27 -2.22
CA THR A 128 -0.12 20.77 -3.17
C THR A 128 -0.03 19.99 -4.49
N PRO A 129 -1.15 19.70 -5.17
CA PRO A 129 -2.54 19.96 -4.78
C PRO A 129 -3.03 19.09 -3.61
N ASP A 130 -4.31 19.20 -3.24
CA ASP A 130 -4.91 18.41 -2.15
C ASP A 130 -4.93 16.90 -2.40
N THR A 131 -4.88 16.48 -3.67
CA THR A 131 -4.73 15.08 -4.08
C THR A 131 -4.11 15.02 -5.47
N GLU A 132 -3.22 14.05 -5.70
CA GLU A 132 -2.63 13.78 -7.01
C GLU A 132 -2.09 12.34 -7.11
N GLY A 133 -1.84 11.89 -8.33
CA GLY A 133 -1.12 10.65 -8.64
C GLY A 133 0.39 10.81 -8.56
N ILE A 134 1.04 10.01 -7.73
CA ILE A 134 2.50 9.83 -7.74
C ILE A 134 2.82 8.57 -8.51
N THR A 135 3.72 8.69 -9.48
CA THR A 135 4.13 7.59 -10.33
C THR A 135 5.62 7.33 -10.19
N VAL A 136 5.98 6.04 -10.14
CA VAL A 136 7.36 5.58 -10.21
C VAL A 136 7.48 4.71 -11.45
N ARG A 137 8.51 4.92 -12.27
CA ARG A 137 8.77 4.07 -13.44
C ARG A 137 10.07 3.33 -13.25
N LEU A 138 10.05 2.05 -13.62
CA LEU A 138 11.24 1.24 -13.81
C LEU A 138 11.47 1.07 -15.31
N ALA A 139 12.66 1.45 -15.81
CA ALA A 139 13.14 1.07 -17.14
C ALA A 139 13.99 -0.20 -17.01
N ALA A 140 13.64 -1.24 -17.75
CA ALA A 140 14.10 -2.59 -17.47
C ALA A 140 14.24 -3.41 -18.76
N PRO A 141 15.36 -3.29 -19.52
CA PRO A 141 16.52 -2.44 -19.23
C PRO A 141 16.47 -1.07 -19.93
N ASP A 142 15.36 -0.73 -20.60
CA ASP A 142 15.27 0.46 -21.43
C ASP A 142 13.85 1.05 -21.43
N TYR A 143 13.67 2.15 -22.16
CA TYR A 143 12.39 2.86 -22.24
C TYR A 143 11.33 2.17 -23.11
N ASP A 144 11.72 1.20 -23.94
CA ASP A 144 10.77 0.37 -24.68
C ASP A 144 10.15 -0.71 -23.77
N ASN A 145 10.83 -1.02 -22.64
CA ASN A 145 10.45 -2.03 -21.68
C ASN A 145 10.33 -1.44 -20.26
N THR A 146 9.12 -0.98 -19.91
CA THR A 146 8.90 -0.23 -18.66
C THR A 146 7.78 -0.79 -17.81
N LEU A 147 7.96 -0.72 -16.49
CA LEU A 147 6.93 -0.93 -15.49
C LEU A 147 6.59 0.40 -14.84
N LEU A 148 5.36 0.88 -15.05
CA LEU A 148 4.84 2.07 -14.38
C LEU A 148 4.09 1.64 -13.12
N LEU A 149 4.53 2.14 -11.99
CA LEU A 149 3.98 1.94 -10.67
C LEU A 149 3.37 3.23 -10.11
N GLY A 150 2.52 3.12 -9.10
CA GLY A 150 2.07 4.24 -8.29
C GLY A 150 0.56 4.31 -8.11
N ARG A 151 0.09 5.28 -7.35
CA ARG A 151 -1.33 5.47 -7.03
C ARG A 151 -1.64 6.92 -6.68
N HIS A 152 -2.92 7.24 -6.57
CA HIS A 152 -3.35 8.54 -6.04
C HIS A 152 -3.12 8.59 -4.52
N ILE A 153 -2.81 9.79 -4.01
CA ILE A 153 -2.73 10.06 -2.58
C ILE A 153 -3.46 11.36 -2.25
N TRP A 154 -3.91 11.49 -1.01
CA TRP A 154 -4.38 12.75 -0.45
C TRP A 154 -3.24 13.45 0.29
N ARG A 155 -3.30 14.78 0.40
CA ARG A 155 -2.47 15.51 1.37
C ARG A 155 -2.87 15.11 2.78
N ALA A 156 -2.00 14.37 3.46
CA ALA A 156 -2.20 13.84 4.81
C ALA A 156 -0.85 13.64 5.54
N GLY A 157 0.06 14.60 5.39
CA GLY A 157 1.42 14.49 5.90
C GLY A 157 2.23 13.40 5.19
N TRP A 158 3.26 12.90 5.88
CA TRP A 158 4.08 11.79 5.40
C TRP A 158 3.28 10.49 5.37
N GLN A 159 3.33 9.84 4.21
CA GLN A 159 2.71 8.54 3.95
C GLN A 159 3.73 7.64 3.27
N ARG A 160 3.64 6.33 3.51
CA ARG A 160 4.45 5.37 2.74
C ARG A 160 3.62 4.79 1.61
N LEU A 161 4.04 5.10 0.39
CA LEU A 161 3.36 4.70 -0.82
C LEU A 161 3.82 3.29 -1.22
N ASP A 162 2.98 2.29 -1.02
CA ASP A 162 3.21 0.96 -1.59
C ASP A 162 2.93 1.00 -3.11
N LEU A 163 3.97 0.76 -3.91
CA LEU A 163 3.98 1.02 -5.34
C LEU A 163 3.49 -0.20 -6.14
N GLY A 164 2.20 -0.21 -6.44
CA GLY A 164 1.59 -1.21 -7.32
C GLY A 164 1.67 -0.85 -8.81
N PRO A 165 1.68 -1.85 -9.71
CA PRO A 165 1.67 -1.67 -11.16
C PRO A 165 0.39 -1.00 -11.67
N ARG A 166 0.59 -0.11 -12.63
CA ARG A 166 -0.44 0.63 -13.37
C ARG A 166 -0.42 0.31 -14.85
N ARG A 167 0.78 0.10 -15.40
CA ARG A 167 0.96 -0.18 -16.82
C ARG A 167 2.29 -0.89 -17.06
N VAL A 168 2.25 -1.87 -17.95
CA VAL A 168 3.42 -2.53 -18.53
C VAL A 168 3.56 -2.05 -19.97
N THR A 169 4.78 -1.69 -20.38
CA THR A 169 5.13 -1.41 -21.77
C THR A 169 6.21 -2.39 -22.19
N GLY A 170 6.06 -3.05 -23.34
CA GLY A 170 7.03 -4.05 -23.80
C GLY A 170 7.05 -5.30 -22.89
N SER A 171 8.24 -5.78 -22.56
CA SER A 171 8.47 -6.94 -21.71
C SER A 171 9.61 -6.63 -20.73
N PRO A 172 9.34 -5.85 -19.67
CA PRO A 172 10.37 -5.42 -18.72
C PRO A 172 11.04 -6.59 -18.01
N ASP A 173 12.37 -6.63 -18.07
CA ASP A 173 13.21 -7.58 -17.34
C ASP A 173 13.65 -6.96 -16.01
N LEU A 174 12.88 -7.23 -14.95
CA LEU A 174 13.13 -6.68 -13.63
C LEU A 174 14.41 -7.22 -12.96
N THR A 175 15.11 -8.19 -13.55
CA THR A 175 16.45 -8.58 -13.09
C THR A 175 17.51 -7.54 -13.45
N ASN A 176 17.19 -6.61 -14.35
CA ASN A 176 18.08 -5.57 -14.84
C ASN A 176 17.34 -4.23 -15.01
N VAL A 177 16.98 -3.61 -13.89
CA VAL A 177 16.42 -2.25 -13.87
C VAL A 177 17.56 -1.23 -13.97
N THR A 178 17.57 -0.44 -15.05
CA THR A 178 18.64 0.53 -15.36
C THR A 178 18.27 1.96 -15.00
N GLU A 179 16.98 2.24 -14.79
CA GLU A 179 16.50 3.55 -14.34
C GLU A 179 15.29 3.41 -13.42
N ILE A 180 15.31 4.19 -12.33
CA ILE A 180 14.13 4.48 -11.52
C ILE A 180 13.82 5.96 -11.69
N SER A 181 12.57 6.28 -12.04
CA SER A 181 12.10 7.66 -12.13
C SER A 181 10.90 7.91 -11.24
N ILE A 182 10.83 9.09 -10.62
CA ILE A 182 9.70 9.54 -9.80
C ILE A 182 9.07 10.75 -10.49
N GLN A 183 7.75 10.69 -10.70
CA GLN A 183 7.02 11.68 -11.47
C GLN A 183 5.65 12.00 -10.87
N LEU A 184 5.27 13.28 -10.95
CA LEU A 184 3.90 13.76 -10.80
C LEU A 184 3.53 14.56 -12.06
N TYR A 185 2.40 14.21 -12.70
CA TYR A 185 1.87 14.90 -13.88
C TYR A 185 0.71 15.82 -13.49
N THR A 186 0.83 17.13 -13.76
CA THR A 186 -0.21 18.13 -13.45
C THR A 186 -1.07 18.46 -14.67
N GLY A 187 -0.60 18.13 -15.88
CA GLY A 187 -1.24 18.55 -17.13
C GLY A 187 -1.15 20.05 -17.44
N GLY A 188 -0.39 20.81 -16.64
CA GLY A 188 -0.30 22.26 -16.75
C GLY A 188 -1.50 22.99 -16.11
N GLY A 189 -1.30 24.26 -15.76
CA GLY A 189 -2.33 25.12 -15.16
C GLY A 189 -2.47 25.02 -13.64
N THR A 190 -1.86 24.02 -13.01
CA THR A 190 -1.82 23.86 -11.54
C THR A 190 -0.39 23.62 -11.07
N ALA A 191 -0.02 24.22 -9.94
CA ALA A 191 1.27 23.95 -9.31
C ALA A 191 1.21 22.65 -8.51
N ALA A 192 2.32 21.92 -8.47
CA ALA A 192 2.50 20.80 -7.55
C ALA A 192 3.78 20.93 -6.75
N ARG A 193 3.73 20.53 -5.48
CA ARG A 193 4.87 20.40 -4.59
C ARG A 193 4.67 19.17 -3.70
N PHE A 194 5.66 18.30 -3.70
CA PHE A 194 5.69 17.14 -2.82
C PHE A 194 7.14 16.82 -2.44
N TYR A 195 7.29 16.04 -1.38
CA TYR A 195 8.57 15.61 -0.85
C TYR A 195 8.67 14.09 -1.01
N VAL A 196 9.87 13.62 -1.30
CA VAL A 196 10.17 12.19 -1.35
C VAL A 196 11.39 11.89 -0.51
N ASP A 197 11.34 10.73 0.12
CA ASP A 197 12.37 10.22 1.03
C ASP A 197 12.24 8.68 1.07
N SER A 198 13.26 7.98 1.56
CA SER A 198 13.23 6.56 1.91
C SER A 198 12.56 5.67 0.84
N LEU A 199 13.18 5.56 -0.34
CA LEU A 199 12.81 4.55 -1.34
C LEU A 199 13.30 3.19 -0.86
N ARG A 200 12.37 2.27 -0.66
CA ARG A 200 12.63 0.95 -0.09
C ARG A 200 12.11 -0.15 -0.99
N ALA A 201 12.74 -1.31 -0.88
CA ALA A 201 12.33 -2.53 -1.54
C ALA A 201 12.03 -3.60 -0.49
N LYS A 202 11.07 -4.47 -0.78
CA LYS A 202 10.61 -5.53 0.11
C LYS A 202 10.46 -6.83 -0.68
N PRO A 203 10.69 -8.00 -0.08
CA PRO A 203 10.38 -9.25 -0.74
C PRO A 203 8.90 -9.27 -1.14
N ARG A 204 8.61 -9.75 -2.35
CA ARG A 204 7.23 -10.01 -2.77
C ARG A 204 6.59 -11.08 -1.90
N ALA A 205 5.26 -11.10 -1.89
CA ALA A 205 4.55 -12.22 -1.31
C ALA A 205 4.79 -13.48 -2.16
N ASP A 206 4.52 -14.65 -1.56
CA ASP A 206 4.71 -15.94 -2.23
C ASP A 206 3.63 -16.25 -3.29
N ALA A 207 2.54 -15.49 -3.30
CA ALA A 207 1.43 -15.65 -4.24
C ALA A 207 0.55 -14.40 -4.30
N GLY A 208 -0.04 -14.15 -5.47
CA GLY A 208 -1.10 -13.16 -5.68
C GLY A 208 -2.33 -13.42 -4.82
N LYS A 209 -2.89 -12.34 -4.26
CA LYS A 209 -4.07 -12.38 -3.38
C LYS A 209 -5.16 -11.44 -3.88
N VAL A 210 -6.40 -11.74 -3.53
CA VAL A 210 -7.53 -10.84 -3.73
C VAL A 210 -8.35 -10.69 -2.46
N MET A 211 -8.80 -9.48 -2.18
CA MET A 211 -9.77 -9.19 -1.14
C MET A 211 -11.00 -8.52 -1.76
N ILE A 212 -12.18 -9.04 -1.43
CA ILE A 212 -13.45 -8.59 -1.99
C ILE A 212 -14.18 -7.80 -0.91
N THR A 213 -14.23 -6.48 -1.09
CA THR A 213 -14.78 -5.53 -0.11
C THR A 213 -16.08 -4.93 -0.59
N PHE A 214 -17.00 -4.73 0.35
CA PHE A 214 -18.31 -4.14 0.11
C PHE A 214 -18.56 -2.97 1.06
N ASP A 215 -18.88 -1.80 0.54
CA ASP A 215 -19.13 -0.60 1.34
C ASP A 215 -20.62 -0.50 1.72
N ASP A 216 -20.93 0.26 2.77
CA ASP A 216 -22.29 0.60 3.19
C ASP A 216 -23.23 -0.54 3.65
N ASN A 217 -22.75 -1.78 3.87
CA ASN A 217 -23.58 -2.90 4.36
C ASN A 217 -24.96 -3.03 3.66
N THR A 218 -25.01 -2.85 2.33
CA THR A 218 -26.24 -2.86 1.53
C THR A 218 -26.86 -4.26 1.47
N ARG A 219 -28.19 -4.32 1.33
CA ARG A 219 -28.90 -5.60 1.32
C ARG A 219 -28.49 -6.53 0.17
N SER A 220 -28.06 -5.98 -0.97
CA SER A 220 -27.64 -6.78 -2.13
C SER A 220 -26.37 -7.60 -1.86
N GLN A 221 -25.54 -7.18 -0.89
CA GLN A 221 -24.36 -7.93 -0.48
C GLN A 221 -24.73 -9.28 0.13
N TYR A 222 -25.81 -9.34 0.90
CA TYR A 222 -26.33 -10.59 1.47
C TYR A 222 -27.25 -11.34 0.49
N ASP A 223 -28.23 -10.66 -0.10
CA ASP A 223 -29.24 -11.31 -0.95
C ASP A 223 -28.68 -11.79 -2.31
N THR A 224 -27.50 -11.29 -2.72
CA THR A 224 -26.96 -11.54 -4.07
C THR A 224 -25.47 -11.87 -4.08
N ALA A 225 -24.61 -11.03 -3.49
CA ALA A 225 -23.17 -11.24 -3.56
C ALA A 225 -22.72 -12.46 -2.74
N TYR A 226 -23.26 -12.63 -1.54
CA TYR A 226 -22.94 -13.72 -0.63
C TYR A 226 -23.20 -15.11 -1.24
N PRO A 227 -24.37 -15.44 -1.83
CA PRO A 227 -24.58 -16.72 -2.52
C PRO A 227 -23.66 -16.97 -3.71
N ILE A 228 -23.27 -15.91 -4.43
CA ILE A 228 -22.32 -16.03 -5.55
C ILE A 228 -20.95 -16.43 -5.00
N LEU A 229 -20.45 -15.70 -4.01
CA LEU A 229 -19.16 -15.98 -3.38
C LEU A 229 -19.12 -17.35 -2.68
N GLU A 230 -20.21 -17.73 -2.01
CA GLU A 230 -20.37 -19.05 -1.39
C GLU A 230 -20.19 -20.18 -2.42
N SER A 231 -20.70 -20.00 -3.64
CA SER A 231 -20.55 -20.99 -4.72
C SER A 231 -19.10 -21.22 -5.17
N HIS A 232 -18.21 -20.25 -4.90
CA HIS A 232 -16.77 -20.35 -5.12
C HIS A 232 -15.99 -20.70 -3.84
N GLY A 233 -16.65 -20.74 -2.67
CA GLY A 233 -15.97 -20.86 -1.37
C GLY A 233 -15.18 -19.60 -0.98
N PHE A 234 -15.53 -18.44 -1.54
CA PHE A 234 -14.84 -17.18 -1.32
C PHE A 234 -15.44 -16.43 -0.13
N PRO A 235 -14.63 -15.95 0.83
CA PRO A 235 -15.10 -15.02 1.83
C PRO A 235 -15.12 -13.58 1.28
N GLY A 236 -15.77 -12.68 2.02
CA GLY A 236 -15.78 -11.25 1.70
C GLY A 236 -15.62 -10.38 2.95
N VAL A 237 -15.54 -9.07 2.72
CA VAL A 237 -15.38 -8.06 3.76
C VAL A 237 -16.47 -7.00 3.60
N VAL A 238 -17.26 -6.75 4.63
CA VAL A 238 -18.32 -5.73 4.63
C VAL A 238 -17.91 -4.56 5.51
N GLY A 239 -17.83 -3.36 4.93
CA GLY A 239 -17.75 -2.10 5.63
C GLY A 239 -19.10 -1.74 6.25
N VAL A 240 -19.18 -1.82 7.57
CA VAL A 240 -20.43 -1.59 8.30
C VAL A 240 -20.55 -0.13 8.72
N ILE A 241 -21.67 0.50 8.35
CA ILE A 241 -22.13 1.77 8.91
C ILE A 241 -23.12 1.46 10.04
N PRO A 242 -22.70 1.51 11.31
CA PRO A 242 -23.49 1.01 12.44
C PRO A 242 -24.91 1.58 12.53
N TRP A 243 -25.05 2.90 12.35
CA TRP A 243 -26.32 3.61 12.48
C TRP A 243 -27.31 3.35 11.33
N THR A 244 -26.94 2.55 10.34
CA THR A 244 -27.86 2.14 9.26
C THR A 244 -28.38 0.71 9.42
N VAL A 245 -27.74 -0.08 10.31
CA VAL A 245 -28.13 -1.46 10.60
C VAL A 245 -29.56 -1.51 11.13
N GLY A 246 -30.32 -2.51 10.69
CA GLY A 246 -31.75 -2.66 11.04
C GLY A 246 -32.71 -1.92 10.09
N SER A 247 -32.21 -1.12 9.15
CA SER A 247 -33.04 -0.59 8.06
C SER A 247 -33.28 -1.62 6.95
N SER A 248 -34.42 -1.54 6.27
CA SER A 248 -34.85 -2.54 5.28
C SER A 248 -33.98 -2.68 4.02
N HIS A 249 -33.08 -1.72 3.80
CA HIS A 249 -32.16 -1.67 2.66
C HIS A 249 -30.74 -2.11 3.01
N ARG A 250 -30.50 -2.51 4.27
CA ARG A 250 -29.22 -3.01 4.75
C ARG A 250 -29.31 -4.51 5.02
N ILE A 251 -28.15 -5.14 5.17
CA ILE A 251 -28.05 -6.53 5.63
C ILE A 251 -28.78 -6.65 6.97
N PRO A 252 -29.72 -7.59 7.13
CA PRO A 252 -30.36 -7.83 8.42
C PRO A 252 -29.36 -8.44 9.40
N ARG A 253 -29.55 -8.25 10.71
CA ARG A 253 -28.56 -8.63 11.73
C ARG A 253 -28.22 -10.13 11.69
N ASP A 254 -29.20 -10.99 11.48
CA ASP A 254 -29.02 -12.44 11.31
C ASP A 254 -28.22 -12.80 10.05
N GLY A 255 -28.43 -12.07 8.95
CA GLY A 255 -27.59 -12.21 7.75
C GLY A 255 -26.12 -11.83 8.00
N MET A 256 -25.85 -10.84 8.85
CA MET A 256 -24.47 -10.53 9.25
C MET A 256 -23.83 -11.66 10.07
N ASP A 257 -24.57 -12.31 10.98
CA ASP A 257 -24.07 -13.48 11.72
C ASP A 257 -23.75 -14.63 10.76
N GLU A 258 -24.65 -14.94 9.83
CA GLU A 258 -24.46 -16.02 8.86
C GLU A 258 -23.20 -15.81 7.99
N MET A 259 -22.98 -14.58 7.51
CA MET A 259 -21.77 -14.26 6.74
C MET A 259 -20.50 -14.40 7.59
N VAL A 260 -20.52 -14.01 8.86
CA VAL A 260 -19.38 -14.15 9.77
C VAL A 260 -19.06 -15.63 10.04
N ASP A 261 -20.09 -16.45 10.25
CA ASP A 261 -19.99 -17.90 10.40
C ASP A 261 -19.41 -18.57 9.13
N ALA A 262 -19.69 -17.99 7.96
CA ALA A 262 -19.09 -18.37 6.67
C ALA A 262 -17.68 -17.79 6.44
N GLY A 263 -17.09 -17.10 7.42
CA GLY A 263 -15.72 -16.60 7.37
C GLY A 263 -15.56 -15.16 6.89
N TRP A 264 -16.64 -14.39 6.70
CA TRP A 264 -16.57 -12.99 6.28
C TRP A 264 -16.21 -12.04 7.42
N ASP A 265 -15.57 -10.92 7.10
CA ASP A 265 -15.31 -9.86 8.06
C ASP A 265 -16.34 -8.74 8.00
N MET A 266 -16.73 -8.26 9.17
CA MET A 266 -17.48 -7.01 9.35
C MET A 266 -16.50 -5.96 9.88
N VAL A 267 -16.16 -4.98 9.05
CA VAL A 267 -15.11 -3.97 9.34
C VAL A 267 -15.72 -2.58 9.53
N SER A 268 -14.95 -1.67 10.14
CA SER A 268 -15.41 -0.31 10.42
C SER A 268 -15.62 0.47 9.12
N HIS A 269 -16.79 1.09 8.96
CA HIS A 269 -17.06 2.06 7.90
C HIS A 269 -17.83 3.25 8.47
N PRO A 270 -17.15 4.19 9.16
CA PRO A 270 -17.78 5.24 9.98
C PRO A 270 -18.34 6.41 9.13
N GLN A 271 -19.15 6.10 8.11
CA GLN A 271 -19.65 7.06 7.12
C GLN A 271 -20.77 7.96 7.65
N ARG A 272 -20.41 9.22 7.92
CA ARG A 272 -21.34 10.32 8.26
C ARG A 272 -21.69 11.12 7.00
N SER A 273 -22.49 12.19 7.14
CA SER A 273 -22.78 13.11 6.03
C SER A 273 -21.55 13.88 5.54
N ASP A 274 -20.65 14.20 6.46
CA ASP A 274 -19.42 14.93 6.19
C ASP A 274 -18.25 13.96 6.01
N SER A 275 -17.29 14.33 5.15
CA SER A 275 -16.06 13.56 4.96
C SER A 275 -15.11 13.80 6.13
N PHE A 276 -14.18 12.87 6.38
CA PHE A 276 -13.20 13.03 7.46
C PHE A 276 -12.42 14.34 7.37
N ARG A 277 -12.10 14.81 6.15
CA ARG A 277 -11.39 16.09 5.93
C ARG A 277 -12.20 17.34 6.31
N ASP A 278 -13.51 17.19 6.49
CA ASP A 278 -14.44 18.27 6.85
C ASP A 278 -14.82 18.23 8.34
N LEU A 279 -14.41 17.17 9.05
CA LEU A 279 -14.64 16.98 10.48
C LEU A 279 -13.49 17.58 11.31
N SER A 280 -13.79 17.98 12.55
CA SER A 280 -12.73 18.32 13.51
C SER A 280 -11.97 17.05 13.93
N PRO A 281 -10.68 17.13 14.31
CA PRO A 281 -9.92 15.96 14.79
C PRO A 281 -10.59 15.20 15.94
N VAL A 282 -11.33 15.91 16.81
CA VAL A 282 -12.09 15.30 17.91
C VAL A 282 -13.26 14.48 17.36
N ASP A 283 -14.00 15.00 16.38
CA ASP A 283 -15.12 14.31 15.77
C ASP A 283 -14.66 13.13 14.88
N GLN A 284 -13.53 13.26 14.19
CA GLN A 284 -12.89 12.18 13.45
C GLN A 284 -12.59 10.99 14.40
N ARG A 285 -11.88 11.26 15.51
CA ARG A 285 -11.55 10.25 16.53
C ARG A 285 -12.80 9.63 17.14
N ALA A 286 -13.79 10.44 17.48
CA ALA A 286 -15.05 9.95 18.04
C ALA A 286 -15.77 9.00 17.07
N SER A 287 -15.85 9.36 15.78
CA SER A 287 -16.51 8.55 14.75
C SER A 287 -15.81 7.20 14.53
N ILE A 288 -14.47 7.20 14.44
CA ILE A 288 -13.64 5.99 14.30
C ILE A 288 -13.85 5.06 15.51
N ARG A 289 -13.73 5.61 16.72
CA ARG A 289 -13.89 4.84 17.96
C ARG A 289 -15.30 4.29 18.13
N GLU A 290 -16.33 5.08 17.85
CA GLU A 290 -17.75 4.67 17.96
C GLU A 290 -18.06 3.51 17.01
N SER A 291 -17.53 3.54 15.78
CA SER A 291 -17.73 2.45 14.84
C SER A 291 -17.05 1.15 15.31
N LYS A 292 -15.82 1.23 15.83
CA LYS A 292 -15.15 0.06 16.43
C LYS A 292 -15.90 -0.46 17.64
N ALA A 293 -16.34 0.42 18.54
CA ALA A 293 -17.11 0.06 19.74
C ALA A 293 -18.35 -0.74 19.36
N TRP A 294 -19.12 -0.27 18.38
CA TRP A 294 -20.31 -0.96 17.92
C TRP A 294 -20.01 -2.37 17.38
N LEU A 295 -18.93 -2.53 16.59
CA LEU A 295 -18.53 -3.84 16.07
C LEU A 295 -18.21 -4.81 17.20
N VAL A 296 -17.40 -4.38 18.17
CA VAL A 296 -17.04 -5.19 19.34
C VAL A 296 -18.28 -5.55 20.16
N GLU A 297 -19.15 -4.58 20.47
CA GLU A 297 -20.38 -4.80 21.24
C GLU A 297 -21.39 -5.73 20.56
N ASN A 298 -21.28 -5.92 19.24
CA ASN A 298 -22.17 -6.77 18.44
C ASN A 298 -21.57 -8.11 18.02
N GLY A 299 -20.39 -8.48 18.54
CA GLY A 299 -19.74 -9.78 18.28
C GLY A 299 -18.94 -9.84 16.98
N PHE A 300 -18.48 -8.70 16.49
CA PHE A 300 -17.69 -8.56 15.26
C PHE A 300 -16.23 -8.21 15.52
N GLU A 301 -15.67 -8.65 16.66
CA GLU A 301 -14.32 -8.31 17.12
C GLU A 301 -13.24 -8.66 16.09
N ARG A 302 -13.42 -9.74 15.31
CA ARG A 302 -12.47 -10.18 14.27
C ARG A 302 -12.20 -9.09 13.22
N GLY A 303 -13.23 -8.37 12.79
CA GLY A 303 -13.12 -7.32 11.78
C GLY A 303 -12.98 -5.90 12.37
N ALA A 304 -13.20 -5.74 13.67
CA ALA A 304 -13.23 -4.44 14.35
C ALA A 304 -11.87 -3.70 14.37
N ASP A 305 -10.78 -4.39 14.06
CA ASP A 305 -9.44 -3.80 13.94
C ASP A 305 -9.13 -3.28 12.52
N PHE A 306 -10.10 -3.27 11.61
CA PHE A 306 -9.90 -2.77 10.25
C PHE A 306 -10.92 -1.69 9.89
N ILE A 307 -10.50 -0.73 9.05
CA ILE A 307 -11.33 0.39 8.62
C ILE A 307 -11.37 0.49 7.09
N ILE A 308 -12.54 0.73 6.55
CA ILE A 308 -12.72 1.19 5.17
C ILE A 308 -13.01 2.69 5.23
N TRP A 309 -12.19 3.50 4.56
CA TRP A 309 -12.31 4.95 4.57
C TRP A 309 -13.55 5.43 3.82
N PRO A 310 -14.54 6.04 4.50
CA PRO A 310 -15.70 6.64 3.83
C PRO A 310 -15.27 7.67 2.80
N TYR A 311 -15.94 7.67 1.65
CA TYR A 311 -15.63 8.52 0.49
C TYR A 311 -14.20 8.38 -0.05
N GLY A 312 -13.40 7.42 0.44
CA GLY A 312 -11.98 7.27 0.14
C GLY A 312 -11.14 8.48 0.57
N ARG A 313 -11.57 9.24 1.59
CA ARG A 313 -10.94 10.50 2.02
C ARG A 313 -10.45 10.42 3.45
N TYR A 314 -9.26 10.95 3.67
CA TYR A 314 -8.61 11.09 4.98
C TYR A 314 -7.70 12.32 4.98
N ASP A 315 -7.26 12.72 6.16
CA ASP A 315 -6.18 13.67 6.42
C ASP A 315 -5.26 13.09 7.51
N GLU A 316 -4.24 13.86 7.90
CA GLU A 316 -3.23 13.42 8.87
C GLU A 316 -3.85 13.07 10.23
N SER A 317 -4.74 13.92 10.76
CA SER A 317 -5.39 13.65 12.06
C SER A 317 -6.31 12.43 12.02
N ALA A 318 -6.96 12.17 10.88
CA ALA A 318 -7.76 10.97 10.72
C ALA A 318 -6.88 9.71 10.68
N LEU A 319 -5.74 9.74 9.97
CA LEU A 319 -4.78 8.63 9.93
C LEU A 319 -4.20 8.35 11.33
N ASP A 320 -3.88 9.38 12.10
CA ASP A 320 -3.41 9.24 13.47
C ASP A 320 -4.48 8.59 14.36
N ALA A 321 -5.71 9.09 14.30
CA ALA A 321 -6.82 8.50 15.05
C ALA A 321 -7.13 7.06 14.62
N ALA A 322 -7.06 6.74 13.33
CA ALA A 322 -7.26 5.37 12.85
C ALA A 322 -6.16 4.43 13.33
N SER A 323 -4.90 4.90 13.39
CA SER A 323 -3.76 4.11 13.85
C SER A 323 -3.84 3.73 15.34
N ASP A 324 -4.61 4.48 16.14
CA ASP A 324 -4.88 4.14 17.54
C ASP A 324 -5.92 3.03 17.71
N TYR A 325 -6.80 2.82 16.72
CA TYR A 325 -7.94 1.90 16.84
C TYR A 325 -7.96 0.78 15.79
N HIS A 326 -7.18 0.84 14.72
CA HIS A 326 -7.21 -0.12 13.63
C HIS A 326 -5.80 -0.44 13.16
N TYR A 327 -5.58 -1.66 12.66
CA TYR A 327 -4.31 -2.10 12.08
C TYR A 327 -4.22 -1.87 10.58
N LEU A 328 -5.34 -2.06 9.86
CA LEU A 328 -5.43 -1.84 8.41
C LEU A 328 -6.53 -0.84 8.05
N GLY A 329 -6.25 -0.02 7.04
CA GLY A 329 -7.17 0.92 6.43
C GLY A 329 -7.21 0.76 4.92
N PHE A 330 -8.40 0.77 4.31
CA PHE A 330 -8.58 0.57 2.88
C PHE A 330 -9.17 1.80 2.18
N VAL A 331 -8.54 2.25 1.10
CA VAL A 331 -8.87 3.52 0.42
C VAL A 331 -8.93 3.36 -1.10
N THR A 332 -9.90 4.01 -1.73
CA THR A 332 -10.14 3.96 -3.19
C THR A 332 -9.13 4.83 -3.97
N VAL A 333 -7.92 4.32 -4.16
CA VAL A 333 -6.82 4.99 -4.90
C VAL A 333 -6.32 4.20 -6.13
N GLY A 334 -6.86 2.99 -6.33
CA GLY A 334 -6.68 2.12 -7.48
C GLY A 334 -5.35 1.36 -7.53
N GLY A 335 -5.36 0.26 -8.28
CA GLY A 335 -4.21 -0.64 -8.47
C GLY A 335 -4.09 -1.68 -7.34
N PRO A 336 -3.42 -2.81 -7.59
CA PRO A 336 -3.04 -3.71 -6.50
C PRO A 336 -1.97 -3.05 -5.62
N THR A 337 -1.78 -3.60 -4.43
CA THR A 337 -0.81 -3.13 -3.44
C THR A 337 0.23 -4.22 -3.25
N GLY A 338 1.52 -3.88 -3.39
CA GLY A 338 2.62 -4.77 -3.03
C GLY A 338 2.66 -5.04 -1.52
N ALA A 339 3.74 -5.64 -1.02
CA ALA A 339 3.92 -5.89 0.40
C ALA A 339 3.69 -4.62 1.24
N ILE A 340 2.64 -4.60 2.08
CA ILE A 340 2.14 -3.38 2.75
C ILE A 340 3.19 -2.70 3.65
N SER A 341 3.33 -1.38 3.52
CA SER A 341 4.28 -0.58 4.31
C SER A 341 3.63 0.68 4.91
N ASP A 342 2.46 1.09 4.40
CA ASP A 342 1.54 1.98 5.13
C ASP A 342 0.19 1.26 5.31
N PRO A 343 0.04 0.52 6.43
CA PRO A 343 -1.12 -0.34 6.68
C PRO A 343 -2.47 0.40 6.64
N GLN A 344 -2.50 1.73 6.87
CA GLN A 344 -3.75 2.50 6.94
C GLN A 344 -4.29 2.96 5.58
N ILE A 345 -3.55 2.78 4.48
CA ILE A 345 -3.92 3.30 3.15
C ILE A 345 -3.75 2.26 2.04
N VAL A 346 -4.14 1.01 2.32
CA VAL A 346 -4.16 -0.09 1.34
C VAL A 346 -5.10 0.25 0.19
N GLY A 347 -4.60 0.12 -1.04
CA GLY A 347 -5.30 0.58 -2.23
C GLY A 347 -6.43 -0.36 -2.67
N ARG A 348 -7.61 0.23 -2.94
CA ARG A 348 -8.78 -0.46 -3.52
C ARG A 348 -9.02 -0.05 -4.96
N THR A 349 -9.44 -1.01 -5.76
CA THR A 349 -9.86 -0.86 -7.16
C THR A 349 -11.38 -0.95 -7.26
N ASP A 350 -11.93 -0.10 -8.12
CA ASP A 350 -13.35 -0.09 -8.46
C ASP A 350 -13.77 -1.43 -9.11
N GLY A 351 -14.54 -2.22 -8.38
CA GLY A 351 -15.04 -3.52 -8.82
C GLY A 351 -16.24 -3.42 -9.75
N ASP A 352 -16.94 -2.28 -9.77
CA ASP A 352 -18.09 -2.07 -10.66
C ASP A 352 -17.65 -1.99 -12.14
N ASP A 353 -16.42 -1.54 -12.37
CA ASP A 353 -15.74 -1.57 -13.66
C ASP A 353 -15.01 -2.90 -13.86
N VAL A 354 -15.71 -3.90 -14.42
CA VAL A 354 -15.18 -5.26 -14.68
C VAL A 354 -13.82 -5.23 -15.39
N LYS A 355 -13.60 -4.27 -16.29
CA LYS A 355 -12.33 -4.17 -17.01
C LYS A 355 -11.19 -3.77 -16.08
N LYS A 356 -11.41 -2.79 -15.20
CA LYS A 356 -10.43 -2.40 -14.18
C LYS A 356 -10.22 -3.50 -13.13
N ALA A 357 -11.30 -4.18 -12.72
CA ALA A 357 -11.22 -5.30 -11.80
C ALA A 357 -10.31 -6.40 -12.38
N LYS A 358 -10.59 -6.87 -13.61
CA LYS A 358 -9.76 -7.88 -14.29
C LYS A 358 -8.30 -7.43 -14.45
N GLN A 359 -8.07 -6.17 -14.82
CA GLN A 359 -6.71 -5.64 -14.91
C GLN A 359 -5.97 -5.66 -13.55
N ALA A 360 -6.65 -5.33 -12.44
CA ALA A 360 -6.03 -5.41 -11.11
C ALA A 360 -5.73 -6.85 -10.71
N LEU A 361 -6.61 -7.80 -11.07
CA LEU A 361 -6.41 -9.24 -10.83
C LEU A 361 -5.24 -9.80 -11.67
N ASP A 362 -5.12 -9.40 -12.94
CA ASP A 362 -3.99 -9.76 -13.80
C ASP A 362 -2.67 -9.32 -13.16
N PHE A 363 -2.63 -8.09 -12.64
CA PHE A 363 -1.44 -7.59 -11.97
C PHE A 363 -1.17 -8.28 -10.62
N ALA A 364 -2.20 -8.59 -9.84
CA ALA A 364 -2.03 -9.36 -8.61
C ALA A 364 -1.45 -10.76 -8.90
N ALA A 365 -1.92 -11.42 -9.96
CA ALA A 365 -1.42 -12.72 -10.39
C ALA A 365 0.00 -12.63 -10.98
N GLN A 366 0.30 -11.58 -11.74
CA GLN A 366 1.61 -11.41 -12.39
C GLN A 366 2.72 -11.00 -11.41
N TYR A 367 2.40 -10.22 -10.38
CA TYR A 367 3.38 -9.60 -9.49
C TYR A 367 3.28 -10.07 -8.04
N ASP A 368 2.48 -11.09 -7.74
CA ASP A 368 2.26 -11.64 -6.41
C ASP A 368 1.83 -10.59 -5.38
N GLN A 369 0.88 -9.74 -5.79
CA GLN A 369 0.39 -8.62 -5.00
C GLN A 369 -1.05 -8.81 -4.50
N LEU A 370 -1.49 -7.95 -3.59
CA LEU A 370 -2.88 -7.90 -3.14
C LEU A 370 -3.71 -6.99 -4.05
N ALA A 371 -4.69 -7.55 -4.76
CA ALA A 371 -5.79 -6.77 -5.33
C ALA A 371 -6.93 -6.62 -4.32
N VAL A 372 -7.36 -5.41 -4.01
CA VAL A 372 -8.58 -5.20 -3.21
C VAL A 372 -9.66 -4.66 -4.13
N LEU A 373 -10.73 -5.42 -4.34
CA LEU A 373 -11.89 -5.02 -5.13
C LEU A 373 -12.94 -4.37 -4.22
N MET A 374 -13.55 -3.28 -4.67
CA MET A 374 -14.55 -2.53 -3.93
C MET A 374 -15.87 -2.49 -4.68
N TYR A 375 -16.96 -2.79 -3.99
CA TYR A 375 -18.33 -2.76 -4.49
C TYR A 375 -19.22 -2.03 -3.48
N HIS A 376 -20.28 -1.37 -3.95
CA HIS A 376 -21.33 -0.86 -3.06
C HIS A 376 -22.56 -1.78 -3.09
N ASP A 377 -23.05 -2.03 -4.30
CA ASP A 377 -24.24 -2.83 -4.57
C ASP A 377 -23.94 -3.86 -5.66
N VAL A 378 -24.64 -5.00 -5.62
CA VAL A 378 -24.62 -6.02 -6.69
C VAL A 378 -26.02 -6.15 -7.27
N THR A 379 -26.46 -5.10 -7.98
CA THR A 379 -27.85 -5.01 -8.49
C THR A 379 -27.97 -4.67 -9.97
N GLY A 380 -26.90 -4.17 -10.60
CA GLY A 380 -26.91 -3.67 -11.97
C GLY A 380 -27.67 -2.35 -12.17
N LYS A 381 -27.97 -1.64 -11.08
CA LYS A 381 -28.67 -0.35 -11.12
C LYS A 381 -27.70 0.81 -10.94
N GLY A 382 -27.91 1.90 -11.68
CA GLY A 382 -27.02 3.06 -11.63
C GLY A 382 -25.61 2.67 -12.07
N SER A 383 -24.61 2.96 -11.23
CA SER A 383 -23.21 2.56 -11.46
C SER A 383 -22.87 1.17 -10.91
N SER A 384 -23.78 0.50 -10.18
CA SER A 384 -23.47 -0.78 -9.55
C SER A 384 -23.32 -1.92 -10.55
N VAL A 385 -22.41 -2.84 -10.27
CA VAL A 385 -22.20 -4.07 -11.03
C VAL A 385 -23.48 -4.91 -11.07
N SER A 386 -23.73 -5.55 -12.21
CA SER A 386 -24.82 -6.53 -12.31
C SER A 386 -24.42 -7.84 -11.64
N PRO A 387 -25.38 -8.65 -11.14
CA PRO A 387 -25.06 -9.96 -10.56
C PRO A 387 -24.28 -10.87 -11.52
N ALA A 388 -24.60 -10.83 -12.82
CA ALA A 388 -23.89 -11.60 -13.83
C ALA A 388 -22.44 -11.12 -14.05
N ALA A 389 -22.22 -9.81 -14.06
CA ALA A 389 -20.88 -9.23 -14.20
C ALA A 389 -20.02 -9.43 -12.93
N PHE A 390 -20.65 -9.43 -11.76
CA PHE A 390 -19.99 -9.78 -10.50
C PHE A 390 -19.55 -11.25 -10.51
N ALA A 391 -20.46 -12.18 -10.87
CA ALA A 391 -20.13 -13.59 -11.04
C ALA A 391 -19.01 -13.81 -12.07
N GLU A 392 -19.05 -13.11 -13.22
CA GLU A 392 -17.96 -13.15 -14.21
C GLU A 392 -16.60 -12.74 -13.62
N THR A 393 -16.60 -11.79 -12.68
CA THR A 393 -15.36 -11.38 -12.00
C THR A 393 -14.89 -12.45 -11.02
N MET A 394 -15.80 -13.13 -10.33
CA MET A 394 -15.47 -14.24 -9.41
C MET A 394 -14.97 -15.49 -10.15
N ASP A 395 -15.59 -15.83 -11.29
CA ASP A 395 -15.09 -16.86 -12.20
C ASP A 395 -13.64 -16.56 -12.62
N TYR A 396 -13.33 -15.29 -12.89
CA TYR A 396 -11.98 -14.87 -13.28
C TYR A 396 -10.97 -14.94 -12.13
N VAL A 397 -11.41 -14.63 -10.90
CA VAL A 397 -10.59 -14.82 -9.69
C VAL A 397 -10.18 -16.29 -9.54
N ASP A 398 -11.14 -17.21 -9.70
CA ASP A 398 -10.90 -18.66 -9.64
C ASP A 398 -10.00 -19.15 -10.78
N GLU A 399 -10.23 -18.66 -12.01
CA GLU A 399 -9.41 -18.98 -13.19
C GLU A 399 -7.93 -18.62 -12.99
N LEU A 400 -7.66 -17.47 -12.37
CA LEU A 400 -6.30 -17.02 -12.06
C LEU A 400 -5.67 -17.75 -10.87
N GLY A 401 -6.47 -18.47 -10.07
CA GLY A 401 -5.99 -19.17 -8.88
C GLY A 401 -5.50 -18.23 -7.77
N LEU A 402 -6.07 -17.02 -7.68
CA LEU A 402 -5.72 -16.05 -6.65
C LEU A 402 -6.23 -16.49 -5.27
N ASP A 403 -5.42 -16.28 -4.24
CA ASP A 403 -5.82 -16.56 -2.86
C ASP A 403 -6.81 -15.49 -2.36
N VAL A 404 -8.04 -15.90 -2.07
CA VAL A 404 -9.11 -15.00 -1.62
C VAL A 404 -9.03 -14.83 -0.10
N VAL A 405 -8.70 -13.62 0.34
CA VAL A 405 -8.48 -13.28 1.75
C VAL A 405 -9.47 -12.24 2.24
N THR A 406 -9.71 -12.28 3.55
CA THR A 406 -10.38 -11.23 4.32
C THR A 406 -9.38 -10.26 4.93
N ALA A 407 -9.85 -9.18 5.55
CA ALA A 407 -8.97 -8.23 6.24
C ALA A 407 -8.21 -8.90 7.40
N SER A 408 -8.89 -9.75 8.17
CA SER A 408 -8.30 -10.50 9.29
C SER A 408 -7.26 -11.52 8.84
N SER A 409 -7.62 -12.39 7.89
CA SER A 409 -6.68 -13.42 7.39
C SER A 409 -5.48 -12.81 6.67
N TYR A 410 -5.68 -11.70 5.93
CA TYR A 410 -4.56 -10.95 5.36
C TYR A 410 -3.66 -10.37 6.44
N TRP A 411 -4.23 -9.69 7.44
CA TRP A 411 -3.45 -9.13 8.56
C TRP A 411 -2.65 -10.19 9.30
N GLU A 412 -3.24 -11.34 9.59
CA GLU A 412 -2.55 -12.48 10.22
C GLU A 412 -1.34 -12.95 9.40
N SER A 413 -1.42 -12.90 8.07
CA SER A 413 -0.32 -13.30 7.19
C SER A 413 0.84 -12.31 7.14
N VAL A 414 0.62 -11.03 7.48
CA VAL A 414 1.62 -9.96 7.31
C VAL A 414 2.07 -9.28 8.60
N ARG A 415 1.33 -9.39 9.70
CA ARG A 415 1.58 -8.65 10.96
C ARG A 415 2.93 -8.93 11.61
N ASP A 416 3.50 -10.11 11.34
CA ASP A 416 4.78 -10.57 11.89
C ASP A 416 5.93 -10.49 10.88
N ALA A 417 5.68 -9.92 9.68
CA ALA A 417 6.69 -9.77 8.63
C ALA A 417 7.67 -8.60 8.86
N VAL A 418 7.47 -7.82 9.93
CA VAL A 418 8.25 -6.63 10.31
C VAL A 418 8.54 -6.55 11.81
#